data_AF-A0A357IF80-F1
#
_entry.id   AF-A0A357IF80-F1
#
_cell.length_a   1.000
_cell.length_b   1.000
_cell.length_c   1.000
_cell.angle_alpha   90.00
_cell.angle_beta   90.00
_cell.angle_gamma   90.00
#
_symmetry.space_group_name_H-M   'P 1'
#
loop_
_entity.id
_entity.type
_entity.pdbx_description
1 polymer ?
#
loop_
_entity_poly.entity_id
_entity_poly.type
_entity_poly.pdbx_seq_one_letter_code
_entity_poly.pdbx_strand_id
1 'polypeptide(L)'
;MQKTKTDVTSKKRVRLSPQEREHLIVSGAIDLVAERGFAFSTRELADHLGMSQSLLYRYFATKEALIDKIYERVYVGRWNPEWDEMLIDRDVSLQARLETYFADYANVVLQKDWI
;
A
#
# COMPACT_ATOMS: atom_id res chain seq x y z
N MET A 1 -40.09 -32.52 -6.11
CA MET A 1 -39.17 -32.88 -5.01
C MET A 1 -37.72 -32.76 -5.49
N GLN A 2 -36.93 -32.01 -4.72
CA GLN A 2 -35.45 -32.04 -4.53
C GLN A 2 -34.55 -31.89 -5.78
N LYS A 3 -34.05 -30.68 -6.07
CA LYS A 3 -32.90 -29.93 -5.48
C LYS A 3 -31.55 -30.32 -6.10
N THR A 4 -31.14 -29.50 -7.06
CA THR A 4 -29.80 -29.32 -7.62
C THR A 4 -28.76 -29.06 -6.51
N LYS A 5 -27.70 -29.87 -6.45
CA LYS A 5 -26.51 -29.60 -5.63
C LYS A 5 -25.61 -28.65 -6.40
N THR A 6 -25.51 -27.41 -5.93
CA THR A 6 -24.48 -26.47 -6.36
C THR A 6 -23.21 -26.77 -5.58
N ASP A 7 -22.21 -27.33 -6.26
CA ASP A 7 -20.89 -27.62 -5.72
C ASP A 7 -20.10 -26.31 -5.60
N VAL A 8 -20.10 -25.71 -4.40
CA VAL A 8 -19.30 -24.53 -4.11
C VAL A 8 -17.90 -25.02 -3.73
N THR A 9 -16.98 -25.02 -4.69
CA THR A 9 -15.57 -25.30 -4.47
C THR A 9 -14.98 -24.30 -3.48
N SER A 10 -14.95 -24.71 -2.21
CA SER A 10 -14.32 -24.00 -1.10
C SER A 10 -12.82 -23.84 -1.37
N LYS A 11 -12.40 -22.62 -1.73
CA LYS A 11 -10.98 -22.25 -1.85
C LYS A 11 -10.32 -22.45 -0.49
N LYS A 12 -9.43 -23.46 -0.37
CA LYS A 12 -8.67 -23.77 0.84
C LYS A 12 -7.99 -22.49 1.35
N ARG A 13 -8.44 -21.95 2.50
CA ARG A 13 -7.82 -20.78 3.13
C ARG A 13 -6.41 -21.15 3.59
N VAL A 14 -5.40 -20.70 2.86
CA VAL A 14 -3.99 -20.84 3.22
C VAL A 14 -3.75 -20.08 4.54
N ARG A 15 -3.11 -20.74 5.51
CA ARG A 15 -2.64 -20.06 6.73
C ARG A 15 -1.45 -19.18 6.35
N LEU A 16 -1.68 -17.87 6.34
CA LEU A 16 -0.62 -16.87 6.21
C LEU A 16 0.01 -16.62 7.59
N SER A 17 1.31 -16.35 7.60
CA SER A 17 1.97 -15.76 8.76
C SER A 17 1.38 -14.37 9.08
N PRO A 18 1.57 -13.86 10.30
CA PRO A 18 1.16 -12.50 10.65
C PRO A 18 1.75 -11.44 9.70
N GLN A 19 3.03 -11.53 9.34
CA GLN A 19 3.66 -10.56 8.44
C GLN A 19 3.09 -10.60 7.02
N GLU A 20 2.88 -11.80 6.46
CA GLU A 20 2.27 -11.93 5.12
C GLU A 20 0.84 -11.40 5.10
N ARG A 21 0.11 -11.55 6.21
CA ARG A 21 -1.24 -11.02 6.32
C ARG A 21 -1.26 -9.50 6.43
N GLU A 22 -0.35 -8.92 7.21
CA GLU A 22 -0.17 -7.46 7.26
C GLU A 22 0.16 -6.91 5.88
N HIS A 23 1.10 -7.54 5.17
CA HIS A 23 1.44 -7.17 3.80
C HIS A 23 0.22 -7.20 2.87
N LEU A 24 -0.58 -8.27 2.91
CA LEU A 24 -1.80 -8.39 2.11
C LEU A 24 -2.80 -7.26 2.41
N ILE A 25 -2.95 -6.89 3.69
CA ILE A 25 -3.83 -5.79 4.09
C ILE A 25 -3.33 -4.45 3.54
N VAL A 26 -2.05 -4.16 3.71
CA VAL A 26 -1.46 -2.89 3.24
C VAL A 26 -1.52 -2.79 1.73
N SER A 27 -1.21 -3.87 1.00
CA SER A 27 -1.30 -3.90 -0.46
C SER A 27 -2.72 -3.63 -0.96
N GLY A 28 -3.73 -4.34 -0.49
CA GLY A 28 -5.11 -4.08 -0.95
C GLY A 28 -5.66 -2.73 -0.49
N ALA A 29 -5.13 -2.17 0.60
CA ALA A 29 -5.45 -0.80 0.99
C ALA A 29 -4.83 0.24 0.05
N ILE A 30 -3.59 0.01 -0.42
CA ILE A 30 -2.94 0.83 -1.45
C ILE A 30 -3.77 0.79 -2.74
N ASP A 31 -4.19 -0.40 -3.19
CA ASP A 31 -5.02 -0.56 -4.39
C ASP A 31 -6.33 0.23 -4.28
N LEU A 32 -7.02 0.11 -3.15
CA LEU A 32 -8.28 0.82 -2.90
C LEU A 32 -8.10 2.35 -2.84
N VAL A 33 -6.98 2.81 -2.27
CA VAL A 33 -6.63 4.25 -2.22
C VAL A 33 -6.25 4.78 -3.60
N ALA A 34 -5.55 4.00 -4.42
CA ALA A 34 -5.22 4.38 -5.79
C ALA A 34 -6.49 4.59 -6.63
N GLU A 35 -7.51 3.74 -6.46
CA GLU A 35 -8.76 3.86 -7.19
C GLU A 35 -9.69 4.99 -6.70
N ARG A 36 -9.76 5.22 -5.38
CA ARG A 36 -10.83 6.03 -4.76
C ARG A 36 -10.35 7.13 -3.82
N GLY A 37 -9.05 7.26 -3.63
CA GLY A 37 -8.46 8.11 -2.61
C GLY A 37 -8.70 7.61 -1.18
N PHE A 38 -8.36 8.45 -0.18
CA PHE A 38 -8.41 8.09 1.23
C PHE A 38 -9.82 8.08 1.86
N ALA A 39 -10.88 8.24 1.07
CA ALA A 39 -12.25 8.34 1.56
C ALA A 39 -12.87 6.98 1.96
N PHE A 40 -12.17 5.86 1.78
CA PHE A 40 -12.67 4.52 2.10
C PHE A 40 -12.90 4.29 3.61
N SER A 41 -13.83 3.40 3.95
CA SER A 41 -14.05 2.90 5.30
C SER A 41 -13.31 1.58 5.56
N THR A 42 -12.97 1.28 6.82
CA THR A 42 -12.33 -0.01 7.18
C THR A 42 -13.22 -1.20 6.86
N ARG A 43 -14.55 -1.02 6.78
CA ARG A 43 -15.49 -2.04 6.33
C ARG A 43 -15.32 -2.33 4.83
N GLU A 44 -15.29 -1.30 3.99
CA GLU A 44 -15.09 -1.47 2.54
C GLU A 44 -13.76 -2.15 2.23
N LEU A 45 -12.69 -1.82 2.97
CA LEU A 45 -11.42 -2.52 2.84
C LEU A 45 -11.52 -4.00 3.24
N ALA A 46 -12.18 -4.31 4.36
CA ALA A 46 -12.36 -5.68 4.80
C ALA A 46 -13.15 -6.50 3.77
N ASP A 47 -14.20 -5.91 3.18
CA ASP A 47 -15.00 -6.50 2.12
C ASP A 47 -14.15 -6.72 0.84
N HIS A 48 -13.37 -5.72 0.43
CA HIS A 48 -12.44 -5.81 -0.70
C HIS A 48 -11.42 -6.96 -0.53
N LEU A 49 -10.90 -7.12 0.69
CA LEU A 49 -9.93 -8.17 1.03
C LEU A 49 -10.57 -9.53 1.37
N GLY A 50 -11.90 -9.63 1.39
CA GLY A 50 -12.63 -10.85 1.76
C GLY A 50 -12.38 -11.31 3.20
N MET A 51 -12.15 -10.38 4.13
CA MET A 51 -11.90 -10.64 5.54
C MET A 51 -12.92 -9.94 6.45
N SER A 52 -12.97 -10.34 7.72
CA SER A 52 -13.84 -9.66 8.68
C SER A 52 -13.22 -8.34 9.15
N GLN A 53 -14.06 -7.33 9.38
CA GLN A 53 -13.63 -6.05 9.93
C GLN A 53 -12.94 -6.23 11.30
N SER A 54 -13.40 -7.17 12.13
CA SER A 54 -12.74 -7.49 13.41
C SER A 54 -11.33 -8.07 13.23
N LEU A 55 -11.06 -8.81 12.16
CA LEU A 55 -9.70 -9.30 11.87
C LEU A 55 -8.81 -8.16 11.42
N LEU A 56 -9.33 -7.25 10.58
CA LEU A 56 -8.61 -6.04 10.17
C LEU A 56 -8.17 -5.21 11.39
N TYR A 57 -9.08 -5.01 12.35
CA TYR A 57 -8.78 -4.28 13.60
C TYR A 57 -7.72 -4.93 14.49
N ARG A 58 -7.43 -6.24 14.33
CA ARG A 58 -6.32 -6.88 15.04
C ARG A 58 -4.94 -6.50 14.50
N TYR A 59 -4.86 -6.08 13.24
CA TYR A 59 -3.63 -5.60 12.60
C TYR A 59 -3.54 -4.07 12.68
N PHE A 60 -4.67 -3.40 12.45
CA PHE A 60 -4.75 -1.95 12.40
C PHE A 60 -5.87 -1.46 13.31
N ALA A 61 -5.51 -1.02 14.52
CA ALA A 61 -6.47 -0.60 15.53
C ALA A 61 -7.35 0.58 15.07
N THR A 62 -6.81 1.44 14.18
CA THR A 62 -7.51 2.60 13.63
C THR A 62 -7.27 2.72 12.13
N LYS A 63 -8.10 3.51 11.43
CA LYS A 63 -7.90 3.82 10.01
C LYS A 63 -6.60 4.61 9.84
N GLU A 64 -6.28 5.47 10.79
CA GLU A 64 -5.08 6.30 10.83
C GLU A 64 -3.83 5.43 10.88
N ALA A 65 -3.79 4.39 11.74
CA ALA A 65 -2.66 3.47 11.79
C ALA A 65 -2.41 2.71 10.47
N LEU A 66 -3.49 2.39 9.74
CA LEU A 66 -3.37 1.82 8.39
C LEU A 66 -2.85 2.86 7.39
N ILE A 67 -3.34 4.10 7.44
CA ILE A 67 -2.86 5.20 6.59
C ILE A 67 -1.37 5.46 6.85
N ASP A 68 -0.93 5.47 8.10
CA ASP A 68 0.48 5.64 8.46
C ASP A 68 1.35 4.53 7.85
N LYS A 69 0.88 3.28 7.88
CA LYS A 69 1.58 2.16 7.23
C LYS A 69 1.59 2.25 5.71
N ILE A 70 0.49 2.71 5.09
CA ILE A 70 0.46 3.00 3.66
C ILE A 70 1.51 4.06 3.35
N TYR A 71 1.56 5.13 4.14
CA TYR A 71 2.51 6.22 3.96
C TYR A 71 3.97 5.75 4.08
N GLU A 72 4.28 4.97 5.12
CA GLU A 72 5.59 4.35 5.33
C GLU A 72 6.00 3.48 4.14
N ARG A 73 5.09 2.62 3.65
CA ARG A 73 5.34 1.72 2.52
C ARG A 73 5.59 2.47 1.21
N VAL A 74 4.82 3.52 0.99
CA VAL A 74 4.75 4.23 -0.29
C VAL A 74 5.84 5.30 -0.40
N TYR A 75 5.93 6.18 0.60
CA TYR A 75 6.72 7.39 0.50
C TYR A 75 8.09 7.21 1.15
N VAL A 76 8.14 6.57 2.34
CA VAL A 76 9.40 6.40 3.07
C VAL A 76 10.21 5.24 2.49
N GLY A 77 9.56 4.11 2.20
CA GLY A 77 10.23 2.92 1.64
C GLY A 77 10.84 3.11 0.25
N ARG A 78 10.47 4.19 -0.47
CA ARG A 78 10.96 4.53 -1.80
C ARG A 78 11.91 5.73 -1.82
N TRP A 79 12.19 6.32 -0.66
CA TRP A 79 13.21 7.36 -0.55
C TRP A 79 14.56 6.78 -0.96
N ASN A 80 15.22 7.38 -1.95
CA ASN A 80 16.60 7.02 -2.27
C ASN A 80 17.53 7.76 -1.30
N PRO A 81 18.26 7.05 -0.41
CA PRO A 81 19.20 7.70 0.52
C PRO A 81 20.30 8.49 -0.19
N GLU A 82 20.63 8.14 -1.44
CA GLU A 82 21.62 8.88 -2.25
C GLU A 82 21.16 10.31 -2.55
N TRP A 83 19.84 10.58 -2.52
CA TRP A 83 19.32 11.94 -2.67
C TRP A 83 19.73 12.83 -1.50
N ASP A 84 19.85 12.30 -0.28
CA ASP A 84 20.28 13.09 0.87
C ASP A 84 21.71 13.62 0.67
N GLU A 85 22.63 12.77 0.22
CA GLU A 85 24.01 13.14 -0.06
C GLU A 85 24.12 14.10 -1.25
N MET A 86 23.38 13.82 -2.33
CA MET A 86 23.37 14.65 -3.53
C MET A 86 22.79 16.05 -3.25
N LEU A 87 21.69 16.15 -2.50
CA LEU A 87 21.00 17.41 -2.24
C LEU A 87 21.83 18.36 -1.37
N ILE A 88 22.70 17.84 -0.49
CA ILE A 88 23.56 18.67 0.37
C ILE A 88 24.89 19.06 -0.27
N ASP A 89 25.32 18.37 -1.33
CA ASP A 89 26.59 18.66 -2.03
C ASP A 89 26.58 20.10 -2.58
N ARG A 90 27.48 20.95 -2.08
CA ARG A 90 27.53 22.38 -2.49
C ARG A 90 28.48 22.63 -3.66
N ASP A 91 29.24 21.61 -4.07
CA ASP A 91 30.12 21.70 -5.24
C ASP A 91 29.30 21.60 -6.54
N VAL A 92 28.10 21.04 -6.46
CA VAL A 92 27.10 21.04 -7.54
C VAL A 92 26.12 22.21 -7.38
N SER A 93 25.80 22.88 -8.50
CA SER A 93 24.83 23.98 -8.50
C SER A 93 23.48 23.51 -7.94
N LEU A 94 22.77 24.41 -7.25
CA LEU A 94 21.44 24.09 -6.69
C LEU A 94 20.47 23.63 -7.79
N GLN A 95 20.52 24.31 -8.95
CA GLN A 95 19.68 23.95 -10.09
C GLN A 95 19.93 22.52 -10.56
N ALA A 96 21.19 22.13 -10.78
CA ALA A 96 21.51 20.78 -11.26
C ALA A 96 21.08 19.70 -10.25
N ARG A 97 21.28 19.93 -8.95
CA ARG A 97 20.80 18.99 -7.91
C ARG A 97 19.29 18.83 -7.91
N LEU A 98 18.55 19.94 -8.03
CA LEU A 98 17.10 19.90 -8.07
C LEU A 98 16.60 19.24 -9.36
N GLU A 99 17.21 19.50 -10.50
CA GLU A 99 16.86 18.85 -11.77
C GLU A 99 17.05 17.34 -11.70
N THR A 100 18.19 16.86 -11.19
CA THR A 100 18.44 15.43 -10.99
C THR A 100 17.46 14.82 -9.99
N TYR A 101 17.27 15.47 -8.83
CA TYR A 101 16.31 15.02 -7.82
C TYR A 101 14.89 14.89 -8.38
N PHE A 102 14.39 15.92 -9.07
CA PHE A 102 13.02 15.88 -9.60
C PHE A 102 12.86 14.86 -10.73
N ALA A 103 13.87 14.66 -11.58
CA ALA A 103 13.85 13.63 -12.60
C ALA A 103 13.81 12.22 -12.00
N ASP A 104 14.66 11.96 -11.00
CA ASP A 104 14.72 10.67 -10.32
C ASP A 104 13.48 10.43 -9.46
N TYR A 105 13.02 11.44 -8.72
CA TYR A 105 11.79 11.38 -7.94
C TYR A 105 10.57 11.10 -8.83
N ALA A 106 10.49 11.75 -10.00
CA ALA A 106 9.45 11.46 -10.98
C ALA A 106 9.52 10.00 -11.46
N ASN A 107 10.71 9.46 -11.72
CA ASN A 107 10.88 8.06 -12.10
C ASN A 107 10.47 7.07 -11.01
N VAL A 108 10.54 7.45 -9.73
CA VAL A 108 10.14 6.62 -8.59
C VAL A 108 8.64 6.72 -8.31
N VAL A 109 8.07 7.93 -8.36
CA VAL A 109 6.67 8.19 -8.01
C VAL A 109 5.71 7.94 -9.18
N LEU A 110 6.15 8.10 -10.43
CA LEU A 110 5.32 7.86 -11.62
C LEU A 110 5.38 6.40 -12.12
N GLN A 111 6.03 5.48 -11.40
CA GLN A 111 5.92 4.07 -11.75
C GLN A 111 4.48 3.59 -11.57
N LYS A 112 4.08 2.66 -12.46
CA LYS A 112 2.71 2.20 -12.75
C LYS A 112 1.89 1.67 -11.56
N ASP A 113 2.45 1.64 -10.36
CA ASP A 113 1.70 1.38 -9.13
C ASP A 113 0.82 2.59 -8.72
N TRP A 114 0.85 3.70 -9.47
CA TRP A 114 0.32 5.02 -9.05
C TRP A 114 -0.62 5.74 -10.05
N ILE A 115 -1.06 5.11 -11.15
CA ILE A 115 -2.09 5.66 -12.06
C ILE A 115 -3.06 4.57 -12.51
#